data_AF-A0AAD5ZPB6-F1
#
_entry.id   AF-A0AAD5ZPB6-F1
#
_cell.length_a   1.000
_cell.length_b   1.000
_cell.length_c   1.000
_cell.angle_alpha   90.00
_cell.angle_beta   90.00
_cell.angle_gamma   90.00
#
_symmetry.space_group_name_H-M   'P 1'
#
loop_
_entity.id
_entity.type
_entity.pdbx_description
1 polymer ?
#
loop_
_entity_poly.entity_id
_entity_poly.type
_entity_poly.pdbx_seq_one_letter_code
_entity_poly.pdbx_strand_id
1 'polypeptide(L)'
;MTGNPMTRSGQNEKAWLIGLADRLLQKVIGQDKAVKAVADAVLRSRSGLGMPDQPIGSFLFLGPTSVGKTELAKALTEELFNDENLLVKLDMSKYGEKHSLSRLIGAPFGHVGHEEGGQLTEQVRRRPHSVILFDKVEKAHAAVLNRLLRVFDDGKLIDGQGRTVNFTHTIIIMTSNLGAEHLIKGMQGQTSMKNAHDLVMKEVRSHFREELLDRIDEIVIFNPLSHDQLTKVARLQIKDVARRFPDKGIALVVSDAALDVYGVRSIMIWIEKQVVTQLAKMLIRDEINENSTVYIEVAQGKDELMYRCEQNDGHVN
;
A
#
# COMPACT_ATOMS: atom_id res chain seq x y z
N MET A 1 16.08 24.50 8.23
CA MET A 1 14.99 24.75 7.27
C MET A 1 14.55 23.41 6.69
N THR A 2 13.66 22.69 7.37
CA THR A 2 13.05 21.48 6.82
C THR A 2 11.91 21.93 5.92
N GLY A 3 12.13 21.85 4.61
CA GLY A 3 11.11 22.19 3.61
C GLY A 3 9.91 21.27 3.80
N ASN A 4 8.81 21.83 4.31
CA ASN A 4 7.53 21.15 4.31
C ASN A 4 7.10 21.00 2.84
N PRO A 5 7.02 19.77 2.27
CA PRO A 5 6.63 19.58 0.87
C PRO A 5 5.21 20.08 0.57
N MET A 6 4.44 20.37 1.63
CA MET A 6 3.04 20.72 1.61
C MET A 6 2.81 22.24 1.57
N THR A 7 3.31 22.93 0.55
CA THR A 7 2.89 24.33 0.29
C THR A 7 1.79 24.36 -0.78
N ARG A 8 0.66 23.70 -0.50
CA ARG A 8 -0.61 24.08 -1.14
C ARG A 8 -1.21 25.21 -0.32
N SER A 9 -1.56 26.33 -0.95
CA SER A 9 -2.16 27.50 -0.29
C SER A 9 -3.38 27.09 0.56
N GLY A 10 -3.61 27.70 1.71
CA GLY A 10 -4.54 27.19 2.74
C GLY A 10 -6.00 26.98 2.32
N GLN A 11 -6.52 27.67 1.29
CA GLN A 11 -7.84 27.37 0.72
C GLN A 11 -7.82 26.13 -0.20
N ASN A 12 -6.75 25.96 -0.98
CA ASN A 12 -6.55 24.80 -1.85
C ASN A 12 -6.31 23.51 -1.04
N GLU A 13 -5.65 23.61 0.11
CA GLU A 13 -5.42 22.47 1.01
C GLU A 13 -6.74 21.90 1.57
N LYS A 14 -7.67 22.77 2.01
CA LYS A 14 -8.97 22.32 2.56
C LYS A 14 -9.82 21.59 1.53
N ALA A 15 -10.01 22.20 0.35
CA ALA A 15 -10.76 21.57 -0.74
C ALA A 15 -10.12 20.25 -1.18
N TRP A 16 -8.78 20.22 -1.21
CA TRP A 16 -8.04 19.01 -1.51
C TRP A 16 -8.26 17.92 -0.45
N LEU A 17 -8.16 18.22 0.84
CA LEU A 17 -8.40 17.25 1.92
C LEU A 17 -9.83 16.69 1.89
N ILE A 18 -10.83 17.52 1.60
CA ILE A 18 -12.24 17.08 1.47
C ILE A 18 -12.39 16.03 0.35
N GLY A 19 -11.71 16.21 -0.78
CA GLY A 19 -11.76 15.26 -1.90
C GLY A 19 -10.77 14.09 -1.79
N LEU A 20 -10.14 13.86 -0.63
CA LEU A 20 -9.10 12.82 -0.48
C LEU A 20 -9.64 11.42 -0.77
N ALA A 21 -10.81 11.06 -0.23
CA ALA A 21 -11.41 9.76 -0.45
C ALA A 21 -11.63 9.49 -1.95
N ASP A 22 -12.17 10.44 -2.69
CA ASP A 22 -12.48 10.29 -4.12
C ASP A 22 -11.22 10.03 -4.95
N ARG A 23 -10.13 10.74 -4.68
CA ARG A 23 -8.84 10.52 -5.37
C ARG A 23 -8.24 9.17 -5.03
N LEU A 24 -8.35 8.74 -3.78
CA LEU A 24 -7.89 7.41 -3.38
C LEU A 24 -8.73 6.30 -4.04
N LEU A 25 -10.05 6.48 -4.21
CA LEU A 25 -10.92 5.52 -4.89
C LEU A 25 -10.61 5.35 -6.38
N GLN A 26 -10.02 6.36 -7.02
CA GLN A 26 -9.53 6.22 -8.39
C GLN A 26 -8.37 5.22 -8.51
N LYS A 27 -7.61 5.02 -7.42
CA LYS A 27 -6.43 4.13 -7.36
C LYS A 27 -6.74 2.79 -6.67
N VAL A 28 -7.65 2.79 -5.69
CA VAL A 28 -7.97 1.62 -4.86
C VAL A 28 -9.40 1.13 -5.12
N ILE A 29 -9.51 0.09 -5.94
CA ILE A 29 -10.80 -0.43 -6.40
C ILE A 29 -11.46 -1.33 -5.34
N GLY A 30 -12.75 -1.12 -5.09
CA GLY A 30 -13.61 -2.02 -4.33
C GLY A 30 -13.40 -2.01 -2.82
N GLN A 31 -12.67 -1.03 -2.30
CA GLN A 31 -12.35 -0.90 -0.88
C GLN A 31 -12.90 0.42 -0.29
N ASP A 32 -14.12 0.78 -0.67
CA ASP A 32 -14.75 2.06 -0.38
C ASP A 32 -14.78 2.40 1.12
N LYS A 33 -15.14 1.41 1.94
CA LYS A 33 -15.14 1.56 3.40
C LYS A 33 -13.74 1.81 3.96
N ALA A 34 -12.73 1.13 3.42
CA ALA A 34 -11.35 1.25 3.86
C ALA A 34 -10.78 2.62 3.50
N VAL A 35 -10.98 3.04 2.25
CA VAL A 35 -10.56 4.35 1.76
C VAL A 35 -11.21 5.47 2.56
N LYS A 36 -12.52 5.37 2.80
CA LYS A 36 -13.25 6.38 3.58
C LYS A 36 -12.74 6.47 5.01
N ALA A 37 -12.57 5.35 5.71
CA ALA A 37 -12.06 5.34 7.09
C ALA A 37 -10.69 6.03 7.19
N VAL A 38 -9.79 5.74 6.25
CA VAL A 38 -8.46 6.37 6.18
C VAL A 38 -8.55 7.86 5.90
N ALA A 39 -9.35 8.26 4.90
CA ALA A 39 -9.52 9.67 4.55
C ALA A 39 -10.14 10.48 5.70
N ASP A 40 -11.15 9.94 6.38
CA ASP A 40 -11.81 10.57 7.53
C ASP A 40 -10.84 10.74 8.70
N ALA A 41 -10.00 9.75 9.00
CA ALA A 41 -8.98 9.85 10.04
C ALA A 41 -7.92 10.93 9.73
N VAL A 42 -7.44 10.98 8.48
CA VAL A 42 -6.50 12.04 8.05
C VAL A 42 -7.15 13.42 8.13
N LEU A 43 -8.42 13.55 7.76
CA LEU A 43 -9.17 14.80 7.87
C LEU A 43 -9.32 15.25 9.33
N ARG A 44 -9.60 14.33 10.26
CA ARG A 44 -9.67 14.63 11.71
C ARG A 44 -8.34 15.19 12.22
N SER A 45 -7.22 14.54 11.90
CA SER A 45 -5.91 15.03 12.30
C SER A 45 -5.60 16.42 11.70
N ARG A 46 -5.82 16.61 10.40
CA ARG A 46 -5.51 17.87 9.69
C ARG A 46 -6.44 19.04 10.04
N SER A 47 -7.64 18.77 10.53
CA SER A 47 -8.55 19.81 11.04
C SER A 47 -8.17 20.32 12.43
N GLY A 48 -7.17 19.72 13.08
CA GLY A 48 -6.78 20.05 14.45
C GLY A 48 -7.70 19.44 15.51
N LEU A 49 -8.61 18.52 15.11
CA LEU A 49 -9.48 17.77 16.00
C LEU A 49 -8.86 16.45 16.49
N GLY A 50 -7.71 16.07 15.93
CA GLY A 50 -6.91 14.93 16.40
C GLY A 50 -6.04 15.27 17.61
N MET A 51 -5.38 14.25 18.18
CA MET A 51 -4.45 14.46 19.28
C MET A 51 -3.10 15.00 18.75
N PRO A 52 -2.57 16.12 19.29
CA PRO A 52 -1.41 16.81 18.71
C PRO A 52 -0.08 16.05 18.87
N ASP A 53 0.03 15.21 19.90
CA ASP A 53 1.24 14.43 20.17
C ASP A 53 1.21 13.04 19.53
N GLN A 54 0.18 12.69 18.75
CA GLN A 54 0.07 11.40 18.09
C GLN A 54 0.47 11.46 16.61
N PRO A 55 0.75 10.32 15.96
CA PRO A 55 0.83 10.26 14.50
C PRO A 55 -0.44 10.82 13.83
N ILE A 56 -0.33 11.25 12.58
CA ILE A 56 -1.48 11.77 11.80
C ILE A 56 -2.61 10.75 11.72
N GLY A 57 -2.27 9.47 11.69
CA GLY A 57 -3.21 8.37 11.81
C GLY A 57 -2.48 7.04 11.93
N SER A 58 -3.11 6.11 12.61
CA SER A 58 -2.63 4.75 12.85
C SER A 58 -3.70 3.73 12.43
N PHE A 59 -3.31 2.79 11.57
CA PHE A 59 -4.25 1.90 10.91
C PHE A 59 -3.80 0.44 10.99
N LEU A 60 -4.76 -0.47 11.19
CA LEU A 60 -4.55 -1.91 10.99
C LEU A 60 -5.39 -2.41 9.82
N PHE A 61 -4.73 -2.67 8.70
CA PHE A 61 -5.33 -3.20 7.48
C PHE A 61 -5.34 -4.72 7.52
N LEU A 62 -6.54 -5.29 7.59
CA LEU A 62 -6.79 -6.73 7.63
C LEU A 62 -7.35 -7.20 6.29
N GLY A 63 -7.03 -8.43 5.89
CA GLY A 63 -7.69 -9.07 4.74
C GLY A 63 -6.75 -9.95 3.92
N PRO A 64 -7.21 -10.52 2.80
CA PRO A 64 -6.37 -11.39 1.95
C PRO A 64 -5.21 -10.65 1.27
N THR A 65 -4.26 -11.40 0.72
CA THR A 65 -3.18 -10.83 -0.12
C THR A 65 -3.78 -10.18 -1.37
N SER A 66 -3.15 -9.10 -1.86
CA SER A 66 -3.48 -8.45 -3.14
C SER A 66 -4.88 -7.84 -3.24
N VAL A 67 -5.55 -7.52 -2.13
CA VAL A 67 -6.86 -6.84 -2.12
C VAL A 67 -6.78 -5.31 -2.08
N GLY A 68 -5.57 -4.74 -2.06
CA GLY A 68 -5.36 -3.28 -2.09
C GLY A 68 -4.78 -2.65 -0.82
N LYS A 69 -4.39 -3.43 0.20
CA LYS A 69 -3.80 -2.89 1.46
C LYS A 69 -2.56 -2.02 1.22
N THR A 70 -1.57 -2.56 0.51
CA THR A 70 -0.34 -1.82 0.13
C THR A 70 -0.62 -0.72 -0.87
N GLU A 71 -1.60 -0.93 -1.75
CA GLU A 71 -1.97 0.05 -2.77
C GLU A 71 -2.56 1.31 -2.14
N LEU A 72 -3.42 1.16 -1.12
CA LEU A 72 -3.93 2.28 -0.35
C LEU A 72 -2.81 3.03 0.36
N ALA A 73 -1.81 2.34 0.93
CA ALA A 73 -0.66 3.00 1.55
C ALA A 73 0.15 3.84 0.53
N LYS A 74 0.40 3.29 -0.67
CA LYS A 74 1.09 4.01 -1.75
C LYS A 74 0.28 5.22 -2.24
N ALA A 75 -0.98 5.01 -2.59
CA ALA A 75 -1.88 6.06 -3.03
C ALA A 75 -1.98 7.18 -1.99
N LEU A 76 -2.10 6.83 -0.71
CA LEU A 76 -2.12 7.81 0.38
C LEU A 76 -0.81 8.61 0.48
N THR A 77 0.34 7.94 0.31
CA THR A 77 1.65 8.60 0.31
C THR A 77 1.77 9.61 -0.83
N GLU A 78 1.41 9.18 -2.04
CA GLU A 78 1.46 10.01 -3.24
C GLU A 78 0.49 11.19 -3.12
N GLU A 79 -0.74 10.97 -2.66
CA GLU A 79 -1.72 12.03 -2.46
C GLU A 79 -1.21 13.05 -1.44
N LEU A 80 -0.78 12.61 -0.25
CA LEU A 80 -0.42 13.52 0.83
C LEU A 80 0.95 14.18 0.67
N PHE A 81 1.90 13.54 -0.01
CA PHE A 81 3.27 14.04 -0.03
C PHE A 81 3.83 14.25 -1.43
N ASN A 82 3.07 13.91 -2.47
CA ASN A 82 3.46 14.05 -3.88
C ASN A 82 4.81 13.36 -4.20
N ASP A 83 5.15 12.32 -3.43
CA ASP A 83 6.35 11.52 -3.59
C ASP A 83 6.14 10.14 -2.96
N GLU A 84 6.00 9.11 -3.80
CA GLU A 84 5.86 7.72 -3.36
C GLU A 84 7.08 7.23 -2.55
N ASN A 85 8.26 7.83 -2.72
CA ASN A 85 9.47 7.45 -1.98
C ASN A 85 9.43 7.84 -0.49
N LEU A 86 8.37 8.54 -0.07
CA LEU A 86 8.07 8.82 1.33
C LEU A 86 7.29 7.68 2.00
N LEU A 87 7.05 6.58 1.28
CA LEU A 87 6.56 5.32 1.84
C LEU A 87 7.75 4.50 2.40
N VAL A 88 7.87 4.48 3.72
CA VAL A 88 8.83 3.63 4.44
C VAL A 88 8.19 2.26 4.67
N LYS A 89 8.51 1.29 3.81
CA LYS A 89 8.00 -0.08 3.92
C LYS A 89 8.95 -1.00 4.69
N LEU A 90 8.42 -1.69 5.71
CA LEU A 90 9.13 -2.64 6.55
C LEU A 90 8.41 -4.00 6.55
N ASP A 91 9.10 -5.07 6.17
CA ASP A 91 8.57 -6.44 6.27
C ASP A 91 8.78 -6.98 7.70
N MET A 92 7.70 -7.08 8.45
CA MET A 92 7.71 -7.48 9.85
C MET A 92 8.10 -8.93 10.07
N SER A 93 8.09 -9.75 9.01
CA SER A 93 8.64 -11.11 9.05
C SER A 93 10.14 -11.13 9.34
N LYS A 94 10.87 -10.05 8.98
CA LYS A 94 12.30 -9.90 9.31
C LYS A 94 12.52 -9.60 10.79
N TYR A 95 11.47 -9.30 11.55
CA TYR A 95 11.55 -8.92 12.96
C TYR A 95 10.87 -9.93 13.89
N GLY A 96 10.83 -11.21 13.50
CA GLY A 96 10.24 -12.30 14.28
C GLY A 96 11.05 -12.73 15.52
N GLU A 97 12.30 -12.30 15.63
CA GLU A 97 13.18 -12.63 16.76
C GLU A 97 13.40 -11.42 17.68
N LYS A 98 13.61 -11.66 18.97
CA LYS A 98 13.81 -10.58 19.96
C LYS A 98 14.98 -9.64 19.61
N HIS A 99 16.10 -10.19 19.12
CA HIS A 99 17.29 -9.41 18.78
C HIS A 99 17.10 -8.53 17.54
N SER A 100 16.07 -8.79 16.71
CA SER A 100 15.79 -7.97 15.53
C SER A 100 15.40 -6.53 15.87
N LEU A 101 14.97 -6.27 17.12
CA LEU A 101 14.60 -4.93 17.58
C LEU A 101 15.75 -3.93 17.41
N SER A 102 17.00 -4.33 17.68
CA SER A 102 18.15 -3.42 17.52
C SER A 102 18.34 -2.99 16.07
N ARG A 103 17.99 -3.81 15.08
CA ARG A 103 18.01 -3.40 13.66
C ARG A 103 16.92 -2.38 13.33
N LEU A 104 15.76 -2.48 13.99
CA LEU A 104 14.65 -1.57 13.75
C LEU A 104 14.92 -0.18 14.35
N ILE A 105 15.35 -0.13 15.61
CA ILE A 105 15.47 1.12 16.38
C ILE A 105 16.91 1.58 16.62
N GLY A 106 17.90 0.76 16.29
CA GLY A 106 19.31 0.99 16.57
C GLY A 106 19.80 0.16 17.76
N ALA A 107 21.05 -0.29 17.69
CA ALA A 107 21.69 -1.00 18.79
C ALA A 107 22.09 -0.01 19.91
N PRO A 108 22.06 -0.43 21.20
CA PRO A 108 22.60 0.36 22.29
C PRO A 108 24.09 0.64 22.16
N PHE A 109 24.58 1.67 22.87
CA PHE A 109 26.02 1.96 22.95
C PHE A 109 26.82 0.71 23.37
N GLY A 110 27.95 0.46 22.69
CA GLY A 110 28.82 -0.69 22.94
C GLY A 110 28.38 -2.03 22.32
N HIS A 111 27.32 -2.05 21.50
CA HIS A 111 26.87 -3.26 20.79
C HIS A 111 27.23 -3.20 19.28
N VAL A 112 27.35 -4.36 18.63
CA VAL A 112 27.57 -4.45 17.17
C VAL A 112 26.42 -3.78 16.42
N GLY A 113 26.74 -2.93 15.44
CA GLY A 113 25.77 -2.16 14.65
C GLY A 113 25.33 -0.84 15.29
N HIS A 114 26.01 -0.39 16.35
CA HIS A 114 25.71 0.88 17.04
C HIS A 114 25.81 2.12 16.14
N GLU A 115 26.77 2.15 15.20
CA GLU A 115 27.01 3.33 14.35
C GLU A 115 25.99 3.50 13.20
N GLU A 116 25.30 2.43 12.80
CA GLU A 116 24.40 2.43 11.64
C GLU A 116 23.01 3.04 11.94
N GLY A 117 22.68 3.24 13.22
CA GLY A 117 21.34 3.65 13.64
C GLY A 117 20.28 2.56 13.38
N GLY A 118 19.00 2.88 13.61
CA GLY A 118 17.90 1.96 13.33
C GLY A 118 17.29 2.19 11.96
N GLN A 119 16.86 1.12 11.29
CA GLN A 119 16.21 1.20 9.98
C GLN A 119 14.95 2.07 10.00
N LEU A 120 14.15 2.01 11.07
CA LEU A 120 12.97 2.85 11.21
C LEU A 120 13.36 4.25 11.70
N THR A 121 14.17 4.31 12.76
CA THR A 121 14.49 5.57 13.44
C THR A 121 15.26 6.53 12.56
N GLU A 122 16.22 6.06 11.75
CA GLU A 122 16.97 6.91 10.82
C GLU A 122 16.11 7.39 9.64
N GLN A 123 15.20 6.55 9.13
CA GLN A 123 14.31 6.94 8.02
C GLN A 123 13.38 8.06 8.45
N VAL A 124 12.72 7.91 9.60
CA VAL A 124 11.79 8.93 10.13
C VAL A 124 12.53 10.18 10.57
N ARG A 125 13.73 10.05 11.17
CA ARG A 125 14.56 11.21 11.54
C ARG A 125 14.97 12.05 10.32
N ARG A 126 15.26 11.41 9.18
CA ARG A 126 15.61 12.09 7.92
C ARG A 126 14.37 12.62 7.20
N ARG A 127 13.23 11.93 7.32
CA ARG A 127 11.98 12.20 6.61
C ARG A 127 10.78 12.11 7.57
N PRO A 128 10.56 13.15 8.40
CA PRO A 128 9.53 13.13 9.44
C PRO A 128 8.10 13.15 8.86
N HIS A 129 7.94 13.63 7.62
CA HIS A 129 6.70 13.53 6.85
C HIS A 129 6.78 12.28 5.98
N SER A 130 6.19 11.19 6.44
CA SER A 130 6.24 9.89 5.74
C SER A 130 5.05 9.00 6.10
N VAL A 131 4.75 8.04 5.22
CA VAL A 131 3.88 6.91 5.54
C VAL A 131 4.76 5.72 5.90
N ILE A 132 4.48 5.09 7.03
CA ILE A 132 5.24 3.94 7.54
C ILE A 132 4.35 2.71 7.40
N LEU A 133 4.77 1.77 6.56
CA LEU A 133 4.04 0.53 6.30
C LEU A 133 4.74 -0.67 6.93
N PHE A 134 4.18 -1.15 8.04
CA PHE A 134 4.58 -2.39 8.69
C PHE A 134 3.81 -3.57 8.07
N ASP A 135 4.41 -4.23 7.08
CA ASP A 135 3.78 -5.32 6.34
C ASP A 135 3.89 -6.65 7.12
N LYS A 136 2.80 -7.44 7.17
CA LYS A 136 2.73 -8.74 7.88
C LYS A 136 3.03 -8.62 9.38
N VAL A 137 2.42 -7.65 10.04
CA VAL A 137 2.69 -7.31 11.45
C VAL A 137 2.45 -8.49 12.41
N GLU A 138 1.61 -9.46 12.03
CA GLU A 138 1.40 -10.68 12.82
C GLU A 138 2.66 -11.56 12.98
N LYS A 139 3.66 -11.38 12.11
CA LYS A 139 4.93 -12.11 12.14
C LYS A 139 5.99 -11.43 13.02
N ALA A 140 5.73 -10.23 13.53
CA ALA A 140 6.66 -9.51 14.40
C ALA A 140 6.77 -10.15 15.79
N HIS A 141 7.95 -10.07 16.40
CA HIS A 141 8.12 -10.42 17.79
C HIS A 141 7.38 -9.42 18.71
N ALA A 142 6.77 -9.90 19.79
CA ALA A 142 5.99 -9.06 20.73
C ALA A 142 6.79 -7.86 21.29
N ALA A 143 8.09 -8.04 21.56
CA ALA A 143 8.97 -6.95 22.01
C ALA A 143 9.09 -5.78 21.01
N VAL A 144 8.95 -6.07 19.71
CA VAL A 144 8.94 -5.04 18.66
C VAL A 144 7.64 -4.25 18.71
N LEU A 145 6.50 -4.94 18.77
CA LEU A 145 5.18 -4.32 18.87
C LEU A 145 5.06 -3.45 20.13
N ASN A 146 5.55 -3.95 21.28
CA ASN A 146 5.54 -3.20 22.53
C ASN A 146 6.37 -1.90 22.46
N ARG A 147 7.42 -1.85 21.63
CA ARG A 147 8.16 -0.62 21.39
C ARG A 147 7.40 0.36 20.50
N LEU A 148 6.60 -0.14 19.55
CA LEU A 148 5.74 0.69 18.72
C LEU A 148 4.55 1.28 19.49
N LEU A 149 4.08 0.65 20.58
CA LEU A 149 2.99 1.20 21.43
C LEU A 149 3.22 2.66 21.83
N ARG A 150 4.44 2.99 22.27
CA ARG A 150 4.80 4.36 22.65
C ARG A 150 4.73 5.36 21.50
N VAL A 151 4.92 4.88 20.27
CA VAL A 151 4.82 5.73 19.08
C VAL A 151 3.37 6.10 18.81
N PHE A 152 2.43 5.19 19.05
CA PHE A 152 1.00 5.48 18.92
C PHE A 152 0.51 6.44 20.02
N ASP A 153 1.05 6.33 21.24
CA ASP A 153 0.67 7.20 22.36
C ASP A 153 1.28 8.61 22.28
N ASP A 154 2.61 8.69 22.21
CA ASP A 154 3.35 9.94 22.42
C ASP A 154 3.96 10.50 21.12
N GLY A 155 3.71 9.83 19.99
CA GLY A 155 4.27 10.21 18.69
C GLY A 155 5.81 10.24 18.70
N LYS A 156 6.45 9.55 19.65
CA LYS A 156 7.88 9.61 19.88
C LYS A 156 8.46 8.23 20.13
N LEU A 157 9.67 8.02 19.63
CA LEU A 157 10.46 6.81 19.89
C LEU A 157 11.85 7.21 20.33
N ILE A 158 12.36 6.60 21.39
CA ILE A 158 13.77 6.72 21.77
C ILE A 158 14.54 5.61 21.07
N ASP A 159 15.54 5.98 20.26
CA ASP A 159 16.38 5.04 19.53
C ASP A 159 17.42 4.38 20.45
N GLY A 160 18.20 3.43 19.90
CA GLY A 160 19.25 2.73 20.67
C GLY A 160 20.32 3.66 21.26
N GLN A 161 20.51 4.84 20.70
CA GLN A 161 21.50 5.83 21.13
C GLN A 161 20.92 6.87 22.12
N GLY A 162 19.64 6.73 22.49
CA GLY A 162 18.97 7.68 23.39
C GLY A 162 18.42 8.92 22.69
N ARG A 163 18.43 8.98 21.35
CA ARG A 163 17.89 10.11 20.58
C ARG A 163 16.38 9.95 20.44
N THR A 164 15.64 11.04 20.64
CA THR A 164 14.19 11.07 20.43
C THR A 164 13.89 11.30 18.94
N VAL A 165 13.13 10.38 18.34
CA VAL A 165 12.61 10.46 16.97
C VAL A 165 11.13 10.80 17.02
N ASN A 166 10.72 11.79 16.23
CA ASN A 166 9.36 12.32 16.21
C ASN A 166 8.54 11.73 15.05
N PHE A 167 7.38 11.16 15.37
CA PHE A 167 6.40 10.49 14.49
C PHE A 167 5.08 11.26 14.36
N THR A 168 4.92 12.42 15.02
CA THR A 168 3.69 13.25 14.96
C THR A 168 3.27 13.65 13.55
N HIS A 169 4.21 13.65 12.60
CA HIS A 169 3.96 13.99 11.19
C HIS A 169 3.91 12.76 10.27
N THR A 170 3.82 11.57 10.85
CA THR A 170 3.79 10.29 10.12
C THR A 170 2.39 9.71 10.09
N ILE A 171 2.11 8.89 9.08
CA ILE A 171 0.97 7.97 9.08
C ILE A 171 1.50 6.56 9.25
N ILE A 172 0.95 5.81 10.19
CA ILE A 172 1.38 4.44 10.47
C ILE A 172 0.32 3.47 9.97
N ILE A 173 0.72 2.56 9.08
CA ILE A 173 -0.14 1.52 8.54
C ILE A 173 0.49 0.18 8.87
N MET A 174 -0.26 -0.68 9.53
CA MET A 174 0.08 -2.08 9.75
C MET A 174 -0.79 -2.94 8.84
N THR A 175 -0.20 -3.91 8.14
CA THR A 175 -0.99 -4.89 7.39
C THR A 175 -0.92 -6.25 8.08
N SER A 176 -2.02 -6.98 8.00
CA SER A 176 -2.06 -8.38 8.42
C SER A 176 -3.01 -9.17 7.54
N ASN A 177 -2.68 -10.46 7.39
CA ASN A 177 -3.52 -11.43 6.70
C ASN A 177 -4.27 -12.35 7.69
N LEU A 178 -4.28 -12.05 8.99
CA LEU A 178 -5.02 -12.83 9.98
C LEU A 178 -6.52 -12.89 9.65
N GLY A 179 -7.12 -14.08 9.77
CA GLY A 179 -8.52 -14.35 9.48
C GLY A 179 -8.95 -14.18 8.02
N ALA A 180 -8.02 -13.92 7.09
CA ALA A 180 -8.34 -13.64 5.69
C ALA A 180 -9.14 -14.77 5.02
N GLU A 181 -8.93 -16.02 5.45
CA GLU A 181 -9.67 -17.18 5.01
C GLU A 181 -11.17 -17.08 5.30
N HIS A 182 -11.58 -16.45 6.40
CA HIS A 182 -13.01 -16.28 6.72
C HIS A 182 -13.68 -15.34 5.74
N LEU A 183 -12.97 -14.30 5.31
CA LEU A 183 -13.46 -13.36 4.31
C LEU A 183 -13.63 -14.04 2.95
N ILE A 184 -12.69 -14.92 2.57
CA ILE A 184 -12.80 -15.73 1.35
C ILE A 184 -14.01 -16.66 1.42
N LYS A 185 -14.22 -17.34 2.55
CA LYS A 185 -15.42 -18.19 2.78
C LYS A 185 -16.72 -17.38 2.73
N GLY A 186 -16.69 -16.15 3.26
CA GLY A 186 -17.81 -15.21 3.18
C GLY A 186 -18.16 -14.83 1.75
N MET A 187 -17.15 -14.51 0.92
CA MET A 187 -17.35 -14.23 -0.51
C MET A 187 -17.87 -15.45 -1.28
N GLN A 188 -17.45 -16.65 -0.90
CA GLN A 188 -17.91 -17.91 -1.51
C GLN A 188 -19.33 -18.33 -1.06
N GLY A 189 -20.00 -17.54 -0.22
CA GLY A 189 -21.33 -17.84 0.29
C GLY A 189 -21.39 -18.96 1.33
N GLN A 190 -20.24 -19.41 1.87
CA GLN A 190 -20.20 -20.43 2.92
C GLN A 190 -20.61 -19.88 4.29
N THR A 191 -20.55 -18.56 4.46
CA THR A 191 -21.03 -17.83 5.64
C THR A 191 -21.41 -16.40 5.23
N SER A 192 -22.14 -15.68 6.08
CA SER A 192 -22.42 -14.26 5.81
C SER A 192 -21.14 -13.44 5.93
N MET A 193 -21.02 -12.37 5.14
CA MET A 193 -19.86 -11.45 5.24
C MET A 193 -19.76 -10.80 6.63
N LYS A 194 -20.88 -10.61 7.32
CA LYS A 194 -20.89 -10.12 8.70
C LYS A 194 -20.22 -11.12 9.64
N ASN A 195 -20.62 -12.40 9.58
CA ASN A 195 -20.01 -13.44 10.40
C ASN A 195 -18.53 -13.63 10.06
N ALA A 196 -18.15 -13.50 8.79
CA ALA A 196 -16.75 -13.54 8.37
C ALA A 196 -15.92 -12.41 9.02
N HIS A 197 -16.44 -11.17 9.05
CA HIS A 197 -15.81 -10.05 9.76
C HIS A 197 -15.67 -10.30 11.26
N ASP A 198 -16.71 -10.85 11.90
CA ASP A 198 -16.66 -11.19 13.33
C ASP A 198 -15.58 -12.24 13.64
N LEU A 199 -15.43 -13.24 12.76
CA LEU A 199 -14.38 -14.26 12.87
C LEU A 199 -12.97 -13.68 12.69
N VAL A 200 -12.78 -12.77 11.73
CA VAL A 200 -11.51 -12.03 11.58
C VAL A 200 -11.17 -11.29 12.86
N MET A 201 -12.11 -10.53 13.41
CA MET A 201 -11.88 -9.76 14.64
C MET A 201 -11.61 -10.64 15.85
N LYS A 202 -12.20 -11.84 15.90
CA LYS A 202 -11.90 -12.83 16.93
C LYS A 202 -10.44 -13.29 16.86
N GLU A 203 -9.92 -13.57 15.67
CA GLU A 203 -8.50 -13.95 15.51
C GLU A 203 -7.55 -12.80 15.82
N VAL A 204 -7.88 -11.59 15.38
CA VAL A 204 -7.10 -10.38 15.68
C VAL A 204 -6.96 -10.17 17.18
N ARG A 205 -8.06 -10.28 17.94
CA ARG A 205 -8.06 -10.16 19.40
C ARG A 205 -7.37 -11.33 20.11
N SER A 206 -7.31 -12.50 19.47
CA SER A 206 -6.56 -13.64 20.01
C SER A 206 -5.05 -13.52 19.78
N HIS A 207 -4.63 -12.83 18.72
CA HIS A 207 -3.22 -12.71 18.34
C HIS A 207 -2.57 -11.44 18.91
N PHE A 208 -3.24 -10.30 18.79
CA PHE A 208 -2.77 -9.01 19.31
C PHE A 208 -3.36 -8.74 20.68
N ARG A 209 -2.55 -8.13 21.55
CA ARG A 209 -3.00 -7.67 22.86
C ARG A 209 -3.97 -6.50 22.67
N GLU A 210 -4.98 -6.42 23.54
CA GLU A 210 -5.95 -5.32 23.56
C GLU A 210 -5.25 -3.96 23.64
N GLU A 211 -4.18 -3.84 24.44
CA GLU A 211 -3.35 -2.64 24.54
C GLU A 211 -2.82 -2.14 23.19
N LEU A 212 -2.54 -3.02 22.21
CA LEU A 212 -2.15 -2.57 20.87
C LEU A 212 -3.36 -2.10 20.07
N LEU A 213 -4.48 -2.83 20.16
CA LEU A 213 -5.68 -2.53 19.39
C LEU A 213 -6.32 -1.21 19.82
N ASP A 214 -6.29 -0.90 21.12
CA ASP A 214 -6.83 0.34 21.70
C ASP A 214 -6.02 1.60 21.33
N ARG A 215 -4.84 1.43 20.72
CA ARG A 215 -3.95 2.51 20.27
C ARG A 215 -4.03 2.78 18.78
N ILE A 216 -4.80 1.97 18.07
CA ILE A 216 -4.97 2.08 16.62
C ILE A 216 -6.24 2.90 16.37
N ASP A 217 -6.12 3.98 15.61
CA ASP A 217 -7.28 4.85 15.33
C ASP A 217 -8.39 4.10 14.61
N GLU A 218 -8.03 3.28 13.61
CA GLU A 218 -8.99 2.53 12.82
C GLU A 218 -8.46 1.13 12.45
N ILE A 219 -9.26 0.10 12.76
CA ILE A 219 -9.05 -1.26 12.27
C ILE A 219 -9.93 -1.45 11.02
N VAL A 220 -9.27 -1.70 9.89
CA VAL A 220 -9.91 -1.65 8.57
C VAL A 220 -9.83 -3.03 7.91
N ILE A 221 -10.99 -3.63 7.65
CA ILE A 221 -11.08 -4.92 6.98
C ILE A 221 -11.30 -4.72 5.47
N PHE A 222 -10.36 -5.22 4.68
CA PHE A 222 -10.39 -5.25 3.22
C PHE A 222 -11.08 -6.53 2.76
N ASN A 223 -12.13 -6.36 1.95
CA ASN A 223 -12.87 -7.50 1.44
C ASN A 223 -12.15 -8.11 0.23
N PRO A 224 -12.30 -9.43 0.00
CA PRO A 224 -11.94 -10.04 -1.26
C PRO A 224 -12.62 -9.30 -2.42
N LEU A 225 -11.87 -9.11 -3.50
CA LEU A 225 -12.38 -8.42 -4.69
C LEU A 225 -13.24 -9.37 -5.52
N SER A 226 -14.39 -8.88 -5.97
CA SER A 226 -15.20 -9.54 -6.99
C SER A 226 -14.46 -9.58 -8.33
N HIS A 227 -14.92 -10.45 -9.23
CA HIS A 227 -14.34 -10.61 -10.55
C HIS A 227 -14.31 -9.29 -11.35
N ASP A 228 -15.42 -8.53 -11.39
CA ASP A 228 -15.47 -7.20 -12.03
C ASP A 228 -14.45 -6.22 -11.43
N GLN A 229 -14.30 -6.21 -10.09
CA GLN A 229 -13.32 -5.36 -9.43
C GLN A 229 -11.88 -5.75 -9.79
N LEU A 230 -11.60 -7.04 -9.93
CA LEU A 230 -10.29 -7.52 -10.35
C LEU A 230 -9.95 -7.14 -11.79
N THR A 231 -10.92 -7.20 -12.69
CA THR A 231 -10.78 -6.72 -14.07
C THR A 231 -10.45 -5.23 -14.10
N LYS A 232 -11.12 -4.42 -13.25
CA LYS A 232 -10.80 -2.99 -13.09
C LYS A 232 -9.39 -2.75 -12.56
N VAL A 233 -8.95 -3.52 -11.56
CA VAL A 233 -7.57 -3.47 -11.05
C VAL A 233 -6.57 -3.81 -12.15
N ALA A 234 -6.85 -4.83 -12.96
CA ALA A 234 -6.01 -5.23 -14.08
C ALA A 234 -5.78 -4.06 -15.06
N ARG A 235 -6.86 -3.37 -15.44
CA ARG A 235 -6.79 -2.22 -16.35
C ARG A 235 -5.93 -1.10 -15.79
N LEU A 236 -6.08 -0.77 -14.51
CA LEU A 236 -5.26 0.25 -13.86
C LEU A 236 -3.77 -0.12 -13.91
N GLN A 237 -3.43 -1.36 -13.56
CA GLN A 237 -2.05 -1.82 -13.57
C GLN A 237 -1.43 -1.83 -14.97
N ILE A 238 -2.21 -2.19 -15.99
CA ILE A 238 -1.74 -2.12 -17.39
C ILE A 238 -1.54 -0.67 -17.84
N LYS A 239 -2.42 0.24 -17.44
CA LYS A 239 -2.23 1.68 -17.67
C LYS A 239 -0.94 2.19 -17.02
N ASP A 240 -0.62 1.71 -15.83
CA ASP A 240 0.65 2.05 -15.16
C ASP A 240 1.86 1.46 -15.88
N VAL A 241 1.74 0.26 -16.47
CA VAL A 241 2.78 -0.30 -17.35
C VAL A 241 2.96 0.58 -18.59
N ALA A 242 1.89 1.06 -19.23
CA ALA A 242 1.96 1.96 -20.38
C ALA A 242 2.71 3.27 -20.06
N ARG A 243 2.52 3.82 -18.84
CA ARG A 243 3.24 5.03 -18.38
C ARG A 243 4.75 4.84 -18.24
N ARG A 244 5.23 3.60 -18.11
CA ARG A 244 6.67 3.30 -17.99
C ARG A 244 7.41 3.36 -19.31
N PHE A 245 6.72 3.54 -20.43
CA PHE A 245 7.33 3.81 -21.73
C PHE A 245 7.50 5.33 -21.86
N PRO A 246 8.65 5.91 -21.47
CA PRO A 246 8.83 7.35 -21.51
C PRO A 246 8.96 7.77 -22.98
N ASP A 247 8.41 8.91 -23.34
CA ASP A 247 8.69 9.66 -24.58
C ASP A 247 8.38 8.98 -25.93
N LYS A 248 7.91 7.72 -25.91
CA LYS A 248 7.63 6.96 -27.14
C LYS A 248 6.17 7.02 -27.60
N GLY A 249 5.25 7.66 -26.87
CA GLY A 249 3.83 7.72 -27.27
C GLY A 249 3.18 6.35 -27.46
N ILE A 250 3.64 5.33 -26.72
CA ILE A 250 3.17 3.95 -26.88
C ILE A 250 1.85 3.78 -26.10
N ALA A 251 0.79 3.37 -26.81
CA ALA A 251 -0.47 2.99 -26.20
C ALA A 251 -0.57 1.48 -26.01
N LEU A 252 -1.16 1.05 -24.89
CA LEU A 252 -1.52 -0.34 -24.65
C LEU A 252 -3.04 -0.47 -24.63
N VAL A 253 -3.58 -1.33 -25.49
CA VAL A 253 -5.01 -1.65 -25.57
C VAL A 253 -5.18 -3.12 -25.24
N VAL A 254 -6.00 -3.43 -24.22
CA VAL A 254 -6.19 -4.81 -23.75
C VAL A 254 -7.66 -5.16 -23.78
N SER A 255 -7.98 -6.28 -24.43
CA SER A 255 -9.35 -6.75 -24.54
C SER A 255 -9.86 -7.34 -23.22
N ASP A 256 -11.16 -7.27 -23.00
CA ASP A 256 -11.83 -7.80 -21.80
C ASP A 256 -11.56 -9.30 -21.64
N ALA A 257 -11.58 -10.03 -22.75
CA ALA A 257 -11.24 -11.45 -22.78
C ALA A 257 -9.80 -11.71 -22.28
N ALA A 258 -8.83 -10.86 -22.64
CA ALA A 258 -7.45 -11.03 -22.19
C ALA A 258 -7.29 -10.80 -20.67
N LEU A 259 -8.16 -9.99 -20.06
CA LEU A 259 -8.22 -9.78 -18.62
C LEU A 259 -8.92 -10.94 -17.89
N ASP A 260 -9.88 -11.59 -18.56
CA ASP A 260 -10.70 -12.67 -18.01
C ASP A 260 -9.96 -14.01 -17.87
N VAL A 261 -9.12 -14.34 -18.86
CA VAL A 261 -8.45 -15.66 -18.96
C VAL A 261 -7.59 -16.00 -17.74
N TYR A 262 -7.16 -15.02 -16.93
CA TYR A 262 -6.09 -15.24 -15.95
C TYR A 262 -6.42 -14.98 -14.47
N GLY A 263 -7.70 -15.04 -14.09
CA GLY A 263 -8.07 -15.81 -12.89
C GLY A 263 -7.29 -15.55 -11.58
N VAL A 264 -7.02 -14.28 -11.25
CA VAL A 264 -7.08 -13.70 -9.89
C VAL A 264 -6.02 -14.05 -8.83
N ARG A 265 -5.28 -15.16 -8.84
CA ARG A 265 -4.44 -15.48 -7.65
C ARG A 265 -3.26 -14.51 -7.44
N SER A 266 -2.75 -13.89 -8.49
CA SER A 266 -1.79 -12.80 -8.38
C SER A 266 -1.70 -11.97 -9.67
N ILE A 267 -2.68 -11.08 -9.88
CA ILE A 267 -2.80 -10.29 -11.11
C ILE A 267 -1.52 -9.50 -11.44
N MET A 268 -0.85 -8.97 -10.42
CA MET A 268 0.44 -8.28 -10.59
C MET A 268 1.52 -9.21 -11.14
N ILE A 269 1.66 -10.43 -10.60
CA ILE A 269 2.66 -11.39 -11.07
C ILE A 269 2.34 -11.82 -12.51
N TRP A 270 1.06 -11.98 -12.83
CA TRP A 270 0.63 -12.31 -14.19
C TRP A 270 0.95 -11.16 -15.17
N ILE A 271 0.60 -9.92 -14.86
CA ILE A 271 0.94 -8.74 -15.69
C ILE A 271 2.46 -8.68 -15.89
N GLU A 272 3.25 -8.86 -14.84
CA GLU A 272 4.71 -8.81 -14.96
C GLU A 272 5.28 -9.92 -15.87
N LYS A 273 4.83 -11.17 -15.66
CA LYS A 273 5.35 -12.33 -16.38
C LYS A 273 4.85 -12.44 -17.82
N GLN A 274 3.60 -12.07 -18.07
CA GLN A 274 2.97 -12.26 -19.37
C GLN A 274 3.03 -10.98 -20.20
N VAL A 275 2.60 -9.85 -19.62
CA VAL A 275 2.50 -8.58 -20.34
C VAL A 275 3.85 -7.87 -20.39
N VAL A 276 4.42 -7.50 -19.24
CA VAL A 276 5.65 -6.70 -19.17
C VAL A 276 6.82 -7.44 -19.83
N THR A 277 6.98 -8.72 -19.53
CA THR A 277 8.05 -9.53 -20.12
C THR A 277 7.93 -9.64 -21.64
N GLN A 278 6.70 -9.75 -22.17
CA GLN A 278 6.51 -9.82 -23.61
C GLN A 278 6.74 -8.47 -24.28
N LEU A 279 6.22 -7.38 -23.70
CA LEU A 279 6.49 -6.03 -24.20
C LEU A 279 7.99 -5.70 -24.20
N ALA A 280 8.73 -6.14 -23.17
CA ALA A 280 10.18 -5.98 -23.12
C ALA A 280 10.89 -6.75 -24.25
N LYS A 281 10.44 -7.98 -24.57
CA LYS A 281 10.98 -8.74 -25.72
C LYS A 281 10.69 -8.05 -27.05
N MET A 282 9.46 -7.57 -27.24
CA MET A 282 9.07 -6.87 -28.46
C MET A 282 9.86 -5.56 -28.64
N LEU A 283 10.09 -4.81 -27.56
CA LEU A 283 10.97 -3.64 -27.55
C LEU A 283 12.41 -3.98 -27.96
N ILE A 284 12.99 -5.04 -27.39
CA ILE A 284 14.38 -5.46 -27.70
C ILE A 284 14.52 -5.95 -29.15
N ARG A 285 13.43 -6.43 -29.75
CA ARG A 285 13.37 -6.88 -31.14
C ARG A 285 13.01 -5.76 -32.12
N ASP A 286 12.89 -4.52 -31.64
CA ASP A 286 12.46 -3.37 -32.43
C ASP A 286 11.07 -3.57 -33.09
N GLU A 287 10.20 -4.40 -32.50
CA GLU A 287 8.82 -4.63 -32.94
C GLU A 287 7.86 -3.53 -32.44
N ILE A 288 8.25 -2.80 -31.39
CA ILE A 288 7.51 -1.67 -30.83
C ILE A 288 8.35 -0.40 -31.02
N ASN A 289 7.81 0.53 -31.80
CA ASN A 289 8.44 1.80 -32.12
C ASN A 289 7.72 2.98 -31.44
N GLU A 290 8.20 4.19 -31.70
CA GLU A 290 7.49 5.40 -31.27
C GLU A 290 6.11 5.48 -31.95
N ASN A 291 5.13 5.99 -31.20
CA ASN A 291 3.71 6.11 -31.56
C ASN A 291 3.01 4.78 -31.91
N SER A 292 3.53 3.65 -31.40
CA SER A 292 2.89 2.35 -31.58
C SER A 292 1.71 2.14 -30.63
N THR A 293 0.63 1.52 -31.12
CA THR A 293 -0.40 0.91 -30.29
C THR A 293 -0.17 -0.60 -30.23
N VAL A 294 0.01 -1.14 -29.02
CA VAL A 294 0.07 -2.59 -28.81
C VAL A 294 -1.27 -3.09 -28.32
N TYR A 295 -1.88 -3.98 -29.09
CA TYR A 295 -3.11 -4.68 -28.74
C TYR A 295 -2.76 -6.02 -28.09
N ILE A 296 -3.37 -6.29 -26.94
CA ILE A 296 -3.25 -7.53 -26.18
C ILE A 296 -4.61 -8.22 -26.19
N GLU A 297 -4.66 -9.37 -26.87
CA GLU A 297 -5.88 -10.13 -27.11
C GLU A 297 -5.69 -11.60 -26.72
N VAL A 298 -6.77 -12.39 -26.75
CA VAL A 298 -6.71 -13.84 -26.52
C VAL A 298 -6.64 -14.53 -27.88
N ALA A 299 -5.68 -15.44 -28.05
CA ALA A 299 -5.59 -16.26 -29.25
C ALA A 299 -6.81 -17.17 -29.39
N GLN A 300 -7.38 -17.26 -30.60
CA GLN A 300 -8.55 -18.12 -30.83
C GLN A 300 -8.23 -19.59 -30.47
N GLY A 301 -8.99 -20.15 -29.52
CA GLY A 301 -8.91 -21.56 -29.13
C GLY A 301 -7.81 -21.91 -28.14
N LYS A 302 -7.10 -20.93 -27.56
CA LYS A 302 -6.11 -21.15 -26.49
C LYS A 302 -6.21 -20.10 -25.40
N ASP A 303 -5.91 -20.48 -24.16
CA ASP A 303 -5.63 -19.56 -23.05
C ASP A 303 -4.26 -18.87 -23.22
N GLU A 304 -3.90 -18.42 -24.42
CA GLU A 304 -2.64 -17.74 -24.74
C GLU A 304 -2.92 -16.30 -25.19
N LEU A 305 -2.09 -15.36 -24.73
CA LEU A 305 -2.17 -13.96 -25.18
C LEU A 305 -1.53 -13.79 -26.55
N MET A 306 -2.21 -13.04 -27.42
CA MET A 306 -1.70 -12.56 -28.69
C MET A 306 -1.36 -11.07 -28.56
N TYR A 307 -0.22 -10.68 -29.14
CA TYR A 307 0.26 -9.31 -29.15
C TYR A 307 0.35 -8.83 -30.59
N ARG A 308 -0.31 -7.72 -30.88
CA ARG A 308 -0.32 -7.11 -32.21
C ARG A 308 0.11 -5.67 -32.07
N CYS A 309 1.16 -5.27 -32.78
CA CYS A 309 1.64 -3.90 -32.81
C CYS A 309 1.13 -3.22 -34.08
N GLU A 310 0.49 -2.07 -33.94
CA GLU A 310 0.20 -1.15 -35.03
C GLU A 310 1.03 0.11 -34.86
N GLN A 311 1.57 0.62 -35.97
CA GLN A 311 2.26 1.90 -35.98
C GLN A 311 1.25 2.98 -36.35
N ASN A 312 1.08 3.98 -35.48
CA ASN A 312 0.21 5.10 -35.81
C ASN A 312 1.04 6.15 -36.57
N ASP A 313 0.56 6.56 -37.73
CA ASP A 313 1.15 7.64 -38.53
C ASP A 313 0.92 9.04 -37.91
N GLY A 314 0.58 9.13 -36.62
CA GLY A 314 0.30 10.39 -35.91
C GLY A 314 0.44 10.25 -34.39
N HIS A 315 0.71 11.38 -33.73
CA HIS A 315 0.88 11.46 -32.28
C HIS A 315 -0.34 10.88 -31.53
N VAL A 316 -0.06 9.91 -30.66
CA VAL A 316 -1.04 9.32 -29.75
C VAL A 316 -1.23 10.29 -28.58
N ASN A 317 -2.38 10.96 -28.52
CA ASN A 317 -2.77 11.85 -27.40
C ASN A 317 -3.36 11.06 -26.23
#